data_AF-A0A521A6Z5-F1
#
_entry.id   AF-A0A521A6Z5-F1
#
_cell.length_a   1.000
_cell.length_b   1.000
_cell.length_c   1.000
_cell.angle_alpha   90.00
_cell.angle_beta   90.00
_cell.angle_gamma   90.00
#
_symmetry.space_group_name_H-M   'P 1'
#
loop_
_entity.id
_entity.type
_entity.pdbx_description
1 polymer ?
#
loop_
_entity_poly.entity_id
_entity_poly.type
_entity_poly.pdbx_seq_one_letter_code
_entity_poly.pdbx_strand_id
1 'polypeptide(L)' 'MAKKGNRVQVILECTEHKSSGQAGTSRYITTKNKKNTPDRMEVK' A
#
# COMPACT_ATOMS: atom_id res chain seq x y z
N MET A 1 5.42 -18.10 -13.86
CA MET A 1 5.08 -16.82 -13.17
C MET A 1 5.63 -15.68 -13.99
N ALA A 2 4.79 -14.79 -14.52
CA ALA A 2 5.27 -13.59 -15.23
C ALA A 2 6.18 -12.81 -14.27
N LYS A 3 7.42 -12.51 -14.70
CA LYS A 3 8.36 -11.69 -13.92
C LYS A 3 7.62 -10.42 -13.51
N LYS A 4 7.29 -10.27 -12.21
CA LYS A 4 6.76 -9.01 -11.68
C LYS A 4 7.86 -7.98 -11.94
N GLY A 5 7.67 -7.14 -12.96
CA GLY A 5 8.62 -6.10 -13.32
C GLY A 5 8.70 -5.02 -12.23
N ASN A 6 9.06 -3.80 -12.61
CA ASN A 6 9.18 -2.72 -11.62
C ASN A 6 7.84 -2.32 -10.97
N ARG A 7 6.70 -2.73 -11.55
CA ARG A 7 5.37 -2.58 -10.95
C ARG A 7 5.07 -3.72 -9.97
N VAL A 8 4.79 -3.35 -8.72
CA VAL A 8 4.39 -4.26 -7.64
C VAL A 8 3.06 -3.85 -7.07
N GLN A 9 2.29 -4.81 -6.57
CA GLN A 9 1.13 -4.50 -5.74
C GLN A 9 1.57 -4.04 -4.36
N VAL A 10 0.94 -2.99 -3.86
CA VAL A 10 1.12 -2.46 -2.51
C VAL A 10 -0.26 -2.33 -1.86
N ILE A 11 -0.28 -2.43 -0.54
CA ILE A 11 -1.50 -2.26 0.26
C ILE A 11 -1.34 -0.97 1.04
N LEU A 12 -2.26 -0.02 0.84
CA LEU A 12 -2.36 1.17 1.65
C LEU A 12 -3.30 0.88 2.82
N GLU A 13 -2.82 1.04 4.04
CA GLU A 13 -3.56 0.79 5.28
C GLU A 13 -3.86 2.15 5.95
N CYS A 14 -5.11 2.36 6.36
CA CYS A 14 -5.50 3.56 7.10
C CYS A 14 -4.80 3.61 8.46
N THR A 15 -4.01 4.65 8.71
CA THR A 15 -3.23 4.82 9.95
C THR A 15 -4.09 5.26 11.13
N GLU A 16 -5.09 6.11 10.89
CA GLU A 16 -6.02 6.61 11.93
C GLU A 16 -6.86 5.47 12.51
N HIS A 17 -7.37 4.60 11.64
CA HIS A 17 -8.13 3.43 12.06
C HIS A 17 -7.25 2.41 12.78
N LYS A 18 -5.98 2.28 12.39
CA LYS A 18 -5.04 1.39 13.09
C LYS A 18 -4.84 1.78 14.56
N SER A 19 -4.85 3.09 14.85
CA SER A 19 -4.74 3.60 16.22
C SER A 19 -6.04 3.55 17.02
N SER A 20 -7.19 3.29 16.41
CA SER A 20 -8.49 3.30 17.11
C SER A 20 -8.74 2.03 17.94
N GLY A 21 -7.96 0.96 17.70
CA GLY A 21 -8.13 -0.32 18.39
C GLY A 21 -9.43 -1.07 18.01
N GLN A 22 -10.14 -0.60 16.98
CA GLN A 22 -11.36 -1.22 16.48
C GLN A 22 -11.06 -2.38 15.53
N ALA A 23 -12.00 -3.32 15.44
CA ALA A 23 -11.88 -4.47 14.55
C ALA A 23 -12.09 -4.07 13.08
N GLY A 24 -11.16 -4.51 12.22
CA GLY A 24 -11.14 -4.13 10.81
C GLY A 24 -10.21 -2.95 10.56
N THR A 25 -9.60 -2.89 9.38
CA THR A 25 -8.80 -1.72 8.98
C THR A 25 -8.97 -1.54 7.49
N SER A 26 -9.30 -0.32 7.07
CA SER A 26 -9.47 0.01 5.66
C SER A 26 -8.15 -0.21 4.92
N ARG A 27 -8.19 -1.08 3.90
CA ARG A 27 -7.05 -1.43 3.06
C ARG A 27 -7.38 -1.22 1.60
N TYR A 28 -6.54 -0.48 0.89
CA TYR A 28 -6.64 -0.28 -0.55
C TYR A 28 -5.50 -1.01 -1.26
N ILE A 29 -5.86 -1.86 -2.22
CA ILE A 29 -4.89 -2.56 -3.06
C ILE A 29 -4.63 -1.71 -4.28
N THR A 30 -3.38 -1.30 -4.47
CA THR A 30 -2.96 -0.54 -5.65
C THR A 30 -1.63 -1.08 -6.16
N THR A 31 -1.12 -0.50 -7.24
CA THR A 31 0.21 -0.84 -7.77
C THR A 31 1.16 0.34 -7.68
N LYS A 32 2.39 0.08 -7.26
CA LYS A 32 3.49 1.04 -7.21
C LYS A 32 4.61 0.63 -8.16
N ASN A 33 5.27 1.60 -8.79
CA ASN A 33 6.50 1.35 -9.51
C ASN A 33 7.70 1.57 -8.58
N LYS A 34 8.39 0.49 -8.19
CA LYS A 34 9.53 0.55 -7.26
C LYS A 34 10.70 1.42 -7.75
N LYS A 35 10.87 1.59 -9.06
CA LYS A 35 11.97 2.39 -9.63
C LYS A 35 11.67 3.89 -9.63
N ASN A 36 10.43 4.26 -9.92
CA ASN A 36 10.03 5.67 -10.00
C ASN A 36 9.66 6.24 -8.63
N THR A 37 9.04 5.43 -7.78
CA THR A 37 8.61 5.80 -6.42
C THR A 37 9.16 4.77 -5.41
N PRO A 38 10.45 4.87 -5.07
CA PRO A 38 11.07 3.92 -4.13
C PRO A 38 10.49 4.05 -2.73
N ASP A 39 10.19 5.27 -2.29
CA ASP A 39 9.70 5.59 -0.94
C ASP A 39 8.29 5.07 -0.63
N ARG A 40 7.94 5.06 0.65
CA ARG A 40 6.63 4.63 1.12
C ARG A 40 5.54 5.51 0.52
N MET A 41 4.52 4.87 -0.07
CA MET A 41 3.39 5.59 -0.67
C MET A 41 2.38 5.91 0.43
N GLU A 42 2.08 7.19 0.61
CA GLU A 42 1.12 7.68 1.58
C GLU A 42 0.09 8.56 0.85
N VAL A 43 -1.18 8.34 1.14
CA VAL A 43 -2.32 9.08 0.57
C VAL A 43 -3.12 9.60 1.76
N LYS A 44 -3.50 10.87 1.72
CA LYS A 44 -4.32 11.54 2.73
C LYS A 44 -5.79 11.46 2.34
#